data_AF-C7FAL5-F1
#
_entry.id   AF-C7FAL5-F1
#
_cell.length_a   1.000
_cell.length_b   1.000
_cell.length_c   1.000
_cell.angle_alpha   90.00
_cell.angle_beta   90.00
_cell.angle_gamma   90.00
#
_symmetry.space_group_name_H-M   'P 1'
#
loop_
_entity.id
_entity.type
_entity.pdbx_description
1 polymer ?
#
loop_
_entity_poly.entity_id
_entity_poly.type
_entity_poly.pdbx_seq_one_letter_code
_entity_poly.pdbx_strand_id
1 'polypeptide(L)'
;CFQKVHMESNGEIKARGALIVLEGLDRSGKTSQSARLLSYLNNLGYPVESWRFPDRDTAVGKMISSYLTNQSQLDDHTIHLLFSANRWEKRSLMEAKLKSGISLIVDRYSYSGVAFSSAKGLNIEWCKA
;
A
#
# COMPACT_ATOMS: atom_id res chain seq x y z
N CYS A 1 40.70 -35.30 -19.10
CA CYS A 1 39.65 -35.49 -18.09
C CYS A 1 39.30 -34.10 -17.54
N PHE A 2 38.33 -33.41 -18.15
CA PHE A 2 37.90 -32.09 -17.69
C PHE A 2 36.81 -32.29 -16.63
N GLN A 3 37.18 -32.16 -15.36
CA GLN A 3 36.18 -32.02 -14.29
C GLN A 3 35.58 -30.62 -14.37
N LYS A 4 34.32 -30.53 -14.79
CA LYS A 4 33.49 -29.34 -14.56
C LYS A 4 33.38 -29.16 -13.05
N VAL A 5 34.00 -28.10 -12.54
CA VAL A 5 33.74 -27.62 -11.19
C VAL A 5 32.28 -27.16 -11.16
N HIS A 6 31.43 -27.93 -10.48
CA HIS A 6 30.10 -27.46 -10.10
C HIS A 6 30.29 -26.31 -9.13
N MET A 7 30.08 -25.10 -9.63
CA MET A 7 30.00 -23.90 -8.82
C MET A 7 28.62 -23.91 -8.17
N GLU A 8 28.54 -24.39 -6.94
CA GLU A 8 27.33 -24.26 -6.12
C GLU A 8 27.02 -22.78 -5.96
N SER A 9 25.84 -22.35 -6.44
CA SER A 9 25.36 -21.00 -6.21
C SER A 9 25.07 -20.85 -4.72
N ASN A 10 25.98 -20.17 -4.00
CA ASN A 10 25.64 -19.58 -2.71
C ASN A 10 24.33 -18.83 -2.87
N GLY A 11 23.28 -19.26 -2.18
CA GLY A 11 21.99 -18.59 -2.20
C GLY A 11 22.17 -17.17 -1.68
N GLU A 12 22.30 -16.20 -2.58
CA GLU A 12 22.28 -14.79 -2.22
C GLU A 12 21.00 -14.53 -1.42
N ILE A 13 21.15 -14.09 -0.17
CA ILE A 13 20.03 -13.58 0.61
C ILE A 13 19.57 -12.31 -0.10
N LYS A 14 18.60 -12.46 -0.99
CA LYS A 14 18.00 -11.34 -1.71
C LYS A 14 17.35 -10.43 -0.67
N ALA A 15 17.84 -9.20 -0.56
CA ALA A 15 17.25 -8.21 0.32
C ALA A 15 15.78 -7.98 -0.06
N ARG A 16 14.91 -7.83 0.95
CA ARG A 16 13.49 -7.51 0.74
C ARG A 16 13.34 -6.15 0.05
N GLY A 17 12.23 -5.96 -0.65
CA GLY A 17 11.83 -4.66 -1.16
C GLY A 17 11.50 -3.66 -0.04
N ALA A 18 11.55 -2.37 -0.39
CA ALA A 18 11.12 -1.29 0.49
C ALA A 18 9.60 -1.07 0.39
N LEU A 19 8.98 -0.72 1.51
CA LEU A 19 7.60 -0.21 1.53
C LEU A 19 7.68 1.32 1.70
N ILE A 20 7.34 2.06 0.66
CA ILE A 20 7.42 3.52 0.60
C ILE A 20 6.01 4.06 0.57
N VAL A 21 5.57 4.74 1.63
CA VAL A 21 4.22 5.30 1.71
C VAL A 21 4.28 6.82 1.52
N LEU A 22 3.42 7.33 0.63
CA LEU A 22 3.22 8.77 0.45
C LEU A 22 1.88 9.16 1.07
N GLU A 23 1.96 10.01 2.10
CA GLU A 23 0.80 10.57 2.81
C GLU A 23 0.67 12.07 2.56
N GLY A 24 -0.51 12.62 2.87
CA GLY A 24 -0.78 14.05 2.75
C GLY A 24 -2.23 14.37 2.38
N LEU A 25 -2.58 15.64 2.51
CA LEU A 25 -3.92 16.17 2.23
C LEU A 25 -4.35 15.99 0.77
N ASP A 26 -5.64 16.13 0.49
CA ASP A 26 -6.14 16.08 -0.87
C ASP A 26 -5.45 17.14 -1.75
N ARG A 27 -5.17 16.77 -2.99
CA ARG A 27 -4.46 17.61 -3.98
C ARG A 27 -3.03 18.02 -3.60
N SER A 28 -2.40 17.38 -2.59
CA SER A 28 -0.98 17.61 -2.24
C SER A 28 0.05 17.05 -3.25
N GLY A 29 -0.39 16.53 -4.40
CA GLY A 29 0.51 16.02 -5.44
C GLY A 29 1.01 14.57 -5.27
N LYS A 30 0.52 13.80 -4.29
CA LYS A 30 0.93 12.41 -4.03
C LYS A 30 0.94 11.53 -5.28
N THR A 31 -0.16 11.49 -6.02
CA THR A 31 -0.27 10.71 -7.28
C THR A 31 0.88 11.02 -8.24
N SER A 32 1.15 12.31 -8.44
CA SER A 32 2.18 12.76 -9.36
C SER A 32 3.57 12.38 -8.88
N GLN A 33 3.83 12.49 -7.56
CA GLN A 33 5.12 12.12 -6.99
C GLN A 33 5.34 10.60 -6.98
N SER A 34 4.32 9.81 -6.63
CA SER A 34 4.39 8.34 -6.71
C SER A 34 4.68 7.86 -8.13
N ALA A 35 4.04 8.45 -9.14
CA ALA A 35 4.30 8.12 -10.54
C ALA A 35 5.73 8.47 -10.98
N ARG A 36 6.23 9.65 -10.60
CA ARG A 36 7.62 10.07 -10.89
C ARG A 36 8.64 9.13 -10.23
N LEU A 37 8.41 8.78 -8.97
CA LEU A 37 9.29 7.88 -8.23
C LEU A 37 9.28 6.47 -8.84
N LEU A 38 8.11 5.97 -9.24
CA LEU A 38 7.96 4.69 -9.94
C LEU A 38 8.79 4.68 -11.22
N SER A 39 8.60 5.68 -12.09
CA SER A 39 9.35 5.79 -13.34
C SER A 39 10.86 5.89 -13.11
N TYR A 40 11.29 6.70 -12.14
CA TYR A 40 12.71 6.84 -11.80
C TYR A 40 13.34 5.52 -11.36
N LEU A 41 12.71 4.79 -10.43
CA LEU A 41 13.23 3.52 -9.92
C LEU A 41 13.21 2.42 -10.98
N ASN A 42 12.15 2.34 -11.79
CA ASN A 42 12.08 1.41 -12.93
C ASN A 42 13.19 1.68 -13.95
N ASN A 43 13.49 2.95 -14.25
CA ASN A 43 14.56 3.31 -15.18
C ASN A 43 15.96 2.96 -14.66
N LEU A 44 16.12 2.83 -13.34
CA LEU A 44 17.35 2.33 -12.71
C LEU A 44 17.41 0.79 -12.63
N GLY A 45 16.38 0.09 -13.11
CA GLY A 45 16.30 -1.37 -13.10
C GLY A 45 15.85 -1.96 -11.76
N TYR A 46 15.36 -1.15 -10.82
CA TYR A 46 14.83 -1.67 -9.56
C TYR A 46 13.43 -2.29 -9.77
N PRO A 47 13.16 -3.48 -9.22
CA PRO A 47 11.81 -4.04 -9.20
C PRO A 47 10.92 -3.22 -8.26
N VAL A 48 9.95 -2.50 -8.83
CA VAL A 48 9.05 -1.62 -8.08
C VAL A 48 7.63 -1.64 -8.65
N GLU A 49 6.63 -1.58 -7.77
CA GLU A 49 5.21 -1.49 -8.11
C GLU A 49 4.56 -0.27 -7.44
N SER A 50 3.53 0.29 -8.08
CA SER A 50 2.73 1.39 -7.53
C SER A 50 1.38 0.86 -7.06
N TRP A 51 1.03 1.20 -5.82
CA TRP A 51 -0.17 0.76 -5.12
C TRP A 51 -0.90 1.97 -4.53
N ARG A 52 -2.19 1.84 -4.25
CA ARG A 52 -3.01 2.91 -3.68
C ARG A 52 -4.08 2.33 -2.75
N PHE A 53 -4.38 3.04 -1.67
CA PHE A 53 -5.55 2.77 -0.85
C PHE A 53 -6.56 3.93 -0.84
N PRO A 54 -7.87 3.64 -0.78
CA PRO A 54 -8.47 2.31 -0.81
C PRO A 54 -8.31 1.65 -2.20
N ASP A 55 -8.15 0.32 -2.22
CA ASP A 55 -8.28 -0.44 -3.46
C ASP A 55 -9.77 -0.62 -3.77
N ARG A 56 -10.23 0.13 -4.76
CA ARG A 56 -11.63 0.25 -5.17
C ARG A 56 -12.15 -0.94 -6.00
N ASP A 57 -11.26 -1.85 -6.42
CA ASP A 57 -11.66 -3.00 -7.24
C ASP A 57 -12.23 -4.15 -6.39
N THR A 58 -11.88 -4.20 -5.11
CA THR A 58 -12.39 -5.17 -4.13
C THR A 58 -13.85 -4.90 -3.74
N ALA A 59 -14.55 -5.91 -3.19
CA ALA A 59 -15.92 -5.72 -2.69
C ALA A 59 -15.98 -4.65 -1.58
N VAL A 60 -15.03 -4.65 -0.64
CA VAL A 60 -14.90 -3.61 0.39
C VAL A 60 -14.59 -2.25 -0.22
N GLY A 61 -13.70 -2.22 -1.22
CA GLY A 61 -13.37 -1.03 -1.99
C GLY A 61 -14.56 -0.37 -2.66
N LYS A 62 -15.49 -1.17 -3.19
CA LYS A 62 -16.75 -0.68 -3.79
C LYS A 62 -17.68 -0.09 -2.73
N MET A 63 -17.78 -0.69 -1.55
CA MET A 63 -18.54 -0.13 -0.42
C MET A 63 -17.97 1.22 0.02
N ILE A 64 -16.65 1.31 0.17
CA ILE A 64 -15.96 2.58 0.48
C ILE A 64 -16.20 3.61 -0.64
N SER A 65 -16.15 3.19 -1.90
CA SER A 65 -16.36 4.09 -3.03
C SER A 65 -17.77 4.68 -3.03
N SER A 66 -18.79 3.87 -2.76
CA SER A 66 -20.19 4.33 -2.62
C SER A 66 -20.35 5.34 -1.49
N TYR A 67 -19.68 5.12 -0.35
CA TYR A 67 -19.67 6.08 0.74
C TYR A 67 -19.02 7.41 0.34
N LEU A 68 -17.83 7.37 -0.28
CA LEU A 68 -17.09 8.56 -0.70
C LEU A 68 -17.80 9.37 -1.80
N THR A 69 -18.68 8.75 -2.58
CA THR A 69 -19.50 9.41 -3.61
C THR A 69 -20.88 9.82 -3.10
N ASN A 70 -21.14 9.73 -1.78
CA ASN A 70 -22.43 10.02 -1.14
C ASN A 70 -23.60 9.18 -1.68
N GLN A 71 -23.32 7.99 -2.22
CA GLN A 71 -24.34 7.04 -2.68
C GLN A 71 -24.85 6.14 -1.56
N SER A 72 -24.14 6.09 -0.42
CA SER A 72 -24.57 5.43 0.80
C SER A 72 -24.13 6.24 2.02
N GLN A 73 -24.88 6.11 3.12
CA GLN A 73 -24.48 6.63 4.42
C GLN A 73 -24.08 5.47 5.32
N LEU A 74 -22.95 5.63 6.00
CA LEU A 74 -22.42 4.67 6.96
C LEU A 74 -21.97 5.43 8.21
N ASP A 75 -22.09 4.78 9.36
CA ASP A 75 -21.50 5.27 10.60
C ASP A 75 -19.98 5.43 10.46
N ASP A 76 -19.41 6.44 11.14
CA ASP A 76 -18.00 6.77 11.00
C ASP A 76 -17.05 5.69 11.52
N HIS A 77 -17.47 4.88 12.51
CA HIS A 77 -16.71 3.70 12.94
C HIS A 77 -16.77 2.60 11.88
N THR A 78 -17.95 2.40 11.27
CA THR A 78 -18.14 1.39 10.23
C THR A 78 -17.23 1.67 9.04
N ILE A 79 -17.26 2.90 8.50
CA ILE A 79 -16.41 3.25 7.36
C ILE A 79 -14.92 3.20 7.72
N HIS A 80 -14.53 3.59 8.95
CA HIS A 80 -13.14 3.44 9.42
C HIS A 80 -12.69 1.98 9.36
N LEU A 81 -13.51 1.06 9.89
CA LEU A 81 -13.22 -0.37 9.88
C LEU A 81 -13.17 -0.94 8.45
N LEU A 82 -14.03 -0.47 7.53
CA LEU A 82 -13.95 -0.87 6.12
C LEU A 82 -12.64 -0.42 5.47
N PHE A 83 -12.17 0.80 5.72
CA PHE A 83 -10.85 1.25 5.25
C PHE A 83 -9.72 0.38 5.81
N SER A 84 -9.80 -0.02 7.08
CA SER A 84 -8.84 -0.94 7.70
C SER A 84 -8.90 -2.34 7.07
N ALA A 85 -10.09 -2.90 6.90
CA ALA A 85 -10.31 -4.19 6.25
C ALA A 85 -9.74 -4.22 4.83
N ASN A 86 -9.96 -3.16 4.05
CA ASN A 86 -9.44 -3.04 2.68
C ASN A 86 -7.90 -3.10 2.60
N ARG A 87 -7.20 -2.57 3.61
CA ARG A 87 -5.73 -2.73 3.73
C ARG A 87 -5.35 -4.15 4.12
N TRP A 88 -6.09 -4.74 5.05
CA TRP A 88 -5.86 -6.11 5.52
C TRP A 88 -6.04 -7.16 4.42
N GLU A 89 -7.01 -6.99 3.52
CA GLU A 89 -7.21 -7.86 2.35
C GLU A 89 -5.95 -7.93 1.46
N LYS A 90 -5.15 -6.87 1.43
CA LYS A 90 -3.92 -6.78 0.63
C LYS A 90 -2.66 -7.21 1.35
N ARG A 91 -2.69 -7.37 2.68
CA ARG A 91 -1.51 -7.60 3.51
C ARG A 91 -0.67 -8.77 3.02
N SER A 92 -1.27 -9.94 2.80
CA SER A 92 -0.53 -11.14 2.40
C SER A 92 0.19 -10.98 1.07
N LEU A 93 -0.44 -10.31 0.09
CA LEU A 93 0.18 -10.03 -1.20
C LEU A 93 1.31 -8.99 -1.07
N MET A 94 1.10 -7.93 -0.30
CA MET A 94 2.15 -6.93 -0.02
C MET A 94 3.37 -7.59 0.63
N GLU A 95 3.17 -8.41 1.65
CA GLU A 95 4.26 -9.13 2.31
C GLU A 95 5.00 -10.06 1.35
N ALA A 96 4.28 -10.80 0.49
CA ALA A 96 4.88 -11.68 -0.50
C ALA A 96 5.75 -10.91 -1.50
N LYS A 97 5.26 -9.79 -2.05
CA LYS A 97 5.99 -8.92 -2.98
C LYS A 97 7.25 -8.32 -2.34
N LEU A 98 7.13 -7.81 -1.13
CA LEU A 98 8.26 -7.25 -0.39
C LEU A 98 9.31 -8.35 -0.10
N LYS A 99 8.89 -9.53 0.37
CA LYS A 99 9.79 -10.66 0.62
C LYS A 99 10.48 -11.16 -0.66
N SER A 100 9.85 -11.04 -1.83
CA SER A 100 10.45 -11.38 -3.12
C SER A 100 11.39 -10.30 -3.69
N GLY A 101 11.64 -9.22 -2.95
CA GLY A 101 12.54 -8.13 -3.35
C GLY A 101 11.88 -7.00 -4.14
N ILE A 102 10.56 -7.02 -4.34
CA ILE A 102 9.83 -5.96 -5.07
C ILE A 102 9.49 -4.84 -4.09
N SER A 103 9.92 -3.62 -4.40
CA SER A 103 9.55 -2.43 -3.63
C SER A 103 8.14 -1.96 -3.97
N LEU A 104 7.41 -1.45 -2.99
CA LEU A 104 6.05 -0.96 -3.16
C LEU A 104 5.98 0.53 -2.83
N ILE A 105 5.55 1.34 -3.81
CA ILE A 105 5.22 2.75 -3.61
C ILE A 105 3.71 2.86 -3.40
N VAL A 106 3.28 3.29 -2.22
CA VAL A 106 1.88 3.26 -1.81
C VAL A 106 1.35 4.68 -1.61
N ASP A 107 0.35 5.07 -2.41
CA ASP A 107 -0.40 6.32 -2.23
C ASP A 107 -1.52 6.11 -1.21
N ARG A 108 -1.34 6.71 -0.02
CA ARG A 108 -2.14 6.55 1.21
C ARG A 108 -2.08 5.15 1.84
N TYR A 109 -2.02 5.11 3.16
CA TYR A 109 -2.07 3.86 3.94
C TYR A 109 -2.82 4.05 5.27
N SER A 110 -2.32 3.49 6.37
CA SER A 110 -2.96 3.54 7.68
C SER A 110 -3.08 4.96 8.25
N TYR A 111 -2.09 5.83 8.03
CA TYR A 111 -2.10 7.19 8.57
C TYR A 111 -3.22 8.06 7.98
N SER A 112 -3.52 7.91 6.68
CA SER A 112 -4.72 8.50 6.10
C SER A 112 -5.98 8.06 6.85
N GLY A 113 -6.11 6.76 7.16
CA GLY A 113 -7.26 6.23 7.92
C GLY A 113 -7.42 6.87 9.30
N VAL A 114 -6.32 6.98 10.06
CA VAL A 114 -6.30 7.64 11.37
C VAL A 114 -6.73 9.10 11.24
N ALA A 115 -6.07 9.86 10.37
CA ALA A 115 -6.27 11.29 10.25
C ALA A 115 -7.70 11.66 9.81
N PHE A 116 -8.26 10.97 8.81
CA PHE A 116 -9.61 11.24 8.33
C PHE A 116 -10.68 10.86 9.35
N SER A 117 -10.52 9.75 10.06
CA SER A 117 -11.49 9.35 11.08
C SER A 117 -11.44 10.23 12.33
N SER A 118 -10.24 10.60 12.79
CA SER A 118 -10.12 11.54 13.91
C SER A 118 -10.69 12.92 13.56
N ALA A 119 -10.54 13.37 12.31
CA ALA A 119 -11.11 14.65 11.85
C ALA A 119 -12.65 14.66 11.86
N LYS A 120 -13.29 13.49 11.85
CA LYS A 120 -14.75 13.34 11.99
C LYS A 120 -15.21 13.23 13.45
N GLY A 121 -14.27 13.28 14.41
CA GLY A 121 -14.56 13.27 15.84
C GLY A 121 -14.33 11.93 16.54
N LEU A 122 -13.80 10.91 15.84
CA LEU A 122 -13.45 9.65 16.49
C LEU A 122 -12.20 9.81 17.36
N ASN A 123 -12.13 9.04 18.45
CA ASN A 123 -10.98 9.04 19.32
C ASN A 123 -9.72 8.60 18.54
N ILE A 124 -8.64 9.38 18.65
CA ILE A 124 -7.41 9.14 17.89
C ILE A 124 -6.71 7.83 18.28
N GLU A 125 -6.77 7.42 19.55
CA GLU A 125 -6.18 6.16 20.01
C GLU A 125 -6.99 4.97 19.51
N TRP A 126 -8.32 5.10 19.45
CA TRP A 126 -9.17 4.10 18.80
C TRP A 126 -8.83 3.96 17.31
N CYS A 127 -8.60 5.06 16.61
CA CYS A 127 -8.27 5.02 15.18
C CYS A 127 -6.91 4.38 14.87
N LYS A 128 -5.99 4.34 15.85
CA LYS A 128 -4.64 3.74 15.72
C LYS A 128 -4.61 2.24 16.05
N ALA A 129 -5.60 1.74 16.80
CA ALA A 129 -5.70 0.36 17.24
C ALA A 129 -5.95 -0.60 16.06
#